data_AF-A0A241UZZ5-F1
#
_entry.id   AF-A0A241UZZ5-F1
#
_cell.length_a   1.000
_cell.length_b   1.000
_cell.length_c   1.000
_cell.angle_alpha   90.00
_cell.angle_beta   90.00
_cell.angle_gamma   90.00
#
_symmetry.space_group_name_H-M   'P 1'
#
loop_
_entity.id
_entity.type
_entity.pdbx_description
1 polymer ?
#
loop_
_entity_poly.entity_id
_entity_poly.type
_entity_poly.pdbx_seq_one_letter_code
_entity_poly.pdbx_strand_id
1 'polypeptide(L)'
;MQYRCPQCQSPKIMPVAQAGAPAARPVVPKSLVFLIPAIFVLLLLVLISIAMWIFGDGAGSTLQIATVVVFIVCVVAGFLFYRDLPDFKISMQGFMQSQKKWKCRECDHEWEI
;
A
#
# COMPACT_ATOMS: atom_id res chain seq x y z
N MET A 1 11.62 23.62 -1.59
CA MET A 1 10.16 23.74 -1.82
C MET A 1 9.51 24.02 -0.48
N GLN A 2 8.85 25.15 -0.32
CA GLN A 2 8.33 25.58 0.99
C GLN A 2 6.97 24.92 1.21
N TYR A 3 6.94 23.83 1.99
CA TYR A 3 5.73 23.08 2.36
C TYR A 3 4.86 23.82 3.40
N ARG A 4 4.70 25.14 3.23
CA ARG A 4 3.88 25.98 4.10
C ARG A 4 2.98 26.85 3.24
N CYS A 5 1.76 27.04 3.70
CA CYS A 5 0.84 27.95 3.02
C CYS A 5 1.45 29.37 2.97
N PRO A 6 1.49 30.03 1.80
CA PRO A 6 2.04 31.39 1.69
C PRO A 6 1.25 32.41 2.51
N GLN A 7 -0.06 32.20 2.68
CA GLN A 7 -0.94 33.12 3.39
C GLN A 7 -0.88 32.99 4.93
N CYS A 8 -1.02 31.79 5.49
CA CYS A 8 -1.10 31.58 6.94
C CYS A 8 0.12 30.87 7.55
N GLN A 9 1.15 30.55 6.75
CA GLN A 9 2.36 29.82 7.17
C GLN A 9 2.10 28.44 7.80
N SER A 10 0.88 27.92 7.68
CA SER A 10 0.45 26.64 8.22
C SER A 10 1.11 25.47 7.49
N PRO A 11 1.53 24.41 8.21
CA PRO A 11 2.00 23.16 7.62
C PRO A 11 0.87 22.25 7.14
N LYS A 12 -0.40 22.56 7.48
CA LYS A 12 -1.56 21.72 7.11
C LYS A 12 -2.00 22.03 5.68
N ILE A 13 -1.28 21.49 4.71
CA ILE A 13 -1.55 21.63 3.28
C ILE A 13 -2.01 20.31 2.68
N MET A 14 -2.88 20.38 1.67
CA MET A 14 -3.41 19.21 0.96
C MET A 14 -3.38 19.46 -0.55
N PRO A 15 -3.01 18.47 -1.37
CA PRO A 15 -3.11 18.59 -2.82
C PRO A 15 -4.58 18.65 -3.22
N VAL A 16 -4.92 19.56 -4.13
CA VAL A 16 -6.27 19.68 -4.71
C VAL A 16 -6.28 18.95 -6.04
N ALA A 17 -7.29 18.11 -6.24
CA ALA A 17 -7.51 17.48 -7.54
C ALA A 17 -7.75 18.56 -8.60
N GLN A 18 -6.84 18.69 -9.56
CA GLN A 18 -7.03 19.57 -10.72
C GLN A 18 -8.19 19.06 -11.56
N ALA A 19 -9.27 19.84 -11.62
CA ALA A 19 -10.41 19.57 -12.49
C ALA A 19 -9.94 19.57 -13.96
N GLY A 20 -10.06 18.43 -14.65
CA GLY A 20 -9.73 18.31 -16.07
C GLY A 20 -8.31 17.80 -16.40
N ALA A 21 -7.43 17.62 -15.41
CA ALA A 21 -6.19 16.85 -15.59
C ALA A 21 -6.46 15.38 -15.26
N PRO A 22 -5.87 14.40 -15.98
CA PRO A 22 -5.99 13.01 -15.58
C PRO A 22 -5.40 12.90 -14.18
N ALA A 23 -6.27 12.65 -13.18
CA ALA A 23 -5.83 12.24 -11.88
C ALA A 23 -5.02 10.97 -12.12
N ALA A 24 -3.70 11.08 -12.15
CA ALA A 24 -2.77 9.99 -12.33
C ALA A 24 -2.85 9.14 -11.06
N ARG A 25 -3.96 8.41 -10.89
CA ARG A 25 -4.11 7.47 -9.80
C ARG A 25 -2.93 6.52 -9.91
N PRO A 26 -2.11 6.40 -8.86
CA PRO A 26 -0.99 5.47 -8.88
C PRO A 26 -1.50 4.11 -9.33
N VAL A 27 -0.79 3.47 -10.25
CA VAL A 27 -1.17 2.15 -10.76
C VAL A 27 -0.91 1.17 -9.64
N VAL A 28 -1.96 0.78 -8.90
CA VAL A 28 -1.84 -0.24 -7.85
C VAL A 28 -1.66 -1.58 -8.56
N PRO A 29 -0.50 -2.24 -8.42
CA PRO A 29 -0.27 -3.48 -9.13
C PRO A 29 -1.19 -4.57 -8.58
N LYS A 30 -1.76 -5.38 -9.48
CA LYS A 30 -2.72 -6.43 -9.12
C LYS A 30 -2.11 -7.47 -8.17
N SER A 31 -0.79 -7.65 -8.24
CA SER A 31 0.01 -8.47 -7.33
C SER A 31 -0.06 -7.97 -5.88
N LEU A 32 -0.01 -6.66 -5.64
CA LEU A 32 -0.12 -6.08 -4.28
C LEU A 32 -1.50 -6.35 -3.66
N VAL A 33 -2.57 -6.20 -4.46
CA VAL A 33 -3.95 -6.45 -4.00
C VAL A 33 -4.14 -7.90 -3.53
N PHE A 34 -3.40 -8.83 -4.14
CA PHE A 34 -3.45 -10.25 -3.79
C PHE A 34 -2.47 -10.61 -2.67
N LEU A 35 -1.29 -9.99 -2.66
CA LEU A 35 -0.20 -10.26 -1.72
C LEU A 35 -0.58 -9.88 -0.29
N ILE A 36 -1.19 -8.70 -0.09
CA ILE A 36 -1.57 -8.21 1.24
C ILE A 36 -2.50 -9.20 1.97
N PRO A 37 -3.68 -9.57 1.44
CA PRO A 37 -4.56 -10.53 2.11
C PRO A 37 -3.92 -11.91 2.23
N ALA A 38 -3.13 -12.37 1.27
CA ALA A 38 -2.43 -13.65 1.35
C ALA A 38 -1.44 -13.69 2.53
N ILE A 39 -0.69 -12.61 2.78
CA ILE A 39 0.22 -12.49 3.93
C ILE A 39 -0.57 -12.54 5.25
N PHE A 40 -1.72 -11.87 5.34
CA PHE A 40 -2.56 -11.93 6.54
C PHE A 40 -3.07 -13.35 6.83
N VAL A 41 -3.53 -14.06 5.78
CA VAL A 41 -3.97 -15.45 5.91
C VAL A 41 -2.80 -16.35 6.31
N LEU A 42 -1.62 -16.17 5.71
CA LEU A 42 -0.42 -16.92 6.08
C LEU A 42 -0.05 -16.69 7.56
N LEU A 43 -0.03 -15.44 8.00
CA LEU A 43 0.23 -15.09 9.40
C LEU A 43 -0.77 -15.75 10.34
N LEU A 44 -2.06 -15.71 10.01
CA LEU A 44 -3.10 -16.37 10.80
C LEU A 44 -2.88 -17.88 10.87
N LEU A 45 -2.58 -18.53 9.75
CA LEU A 45 -2.29 -19.97 9.70
C LEU A 45 -1.08 -20.35 10.54
N VAL A 46 -0.01 -19.53 10.48
CA VAL A 46 1.19 -19.74 11.29
C VAL A 46 0.89 -19.59 12.78
N LEU A 47 0.11 -18.57 13.18
CA LEU A 47 -0.30 -18.39 14.57
C LEU A 47 -1.12 -19.56 15.10
N ILE A 48 -2.06 -20.08 14.30
CA ILE A 48 -2.85 -21.27 14.67
C ILE A 48 -1.93 -22.50 14.79
N SER A 49 -0.98 -22.66 13.87
CA SER A 49 -0.02 -23.77 13.90
C SER A 49 0.82 -23.75 15.19
N ILE A 50 1.31 -22.57 15.58
CA ILE A 50 2.05 -22.36 16.83
C ILE A 50 1.16 -22.66 18.05
N ALA A 51 -0.08 -22.15 18.07
CA ALA A 51 -1.02 -22.41 19.16
C ALA A 51 -1.32 -23.90 19.32
N MET A 52 -1.53 -24.63 18.22
CA MET A 52 -1.73 -26.09 18.28
C MET A 52 -0.50 -26.86 18.75
N TRP A 53 0.70 -26.34 18.49
CA TRP A 53 1.95 -26.89 19.03
C TRP A 53 2.11 -26.66 20.54
N ILE A 54 1.60 -25.52 21.06
CA ILE A 54 1.70 -25.17 22.48
C ILE A 54 0.61 -25.86 23.31
N PHE A 55 -0.61 -25.99 22.77
CA PHE A 55 -1.79 -26.44 23.50
C PHE A 55 -2.30 -27.84 23.12
N GLY A 56 -1.68 -28.52 22.16
CA GLY A 56 -2.10 -29.86 21.72
C GLY A 56 -0.96 -30.69 21.12
N ASP A 57 -1.31 -31.82 20.48
CA ASP A 57 -0.36 -32.74 19.84
C ASP A 57 0.10 -32.25 18.44
N GLY A 58 0.39 -30.95 18.32
CA GLY A 58 0.87 -30.33 17.11
C GLY A 58 -0.20 -30.04 16.04
N ALA A 59 0.23 -29.41 14.96
CA ALA A 59 -0.66 -29.02 13.86
C ALA A 59 -1.00 -30.21 12.97
N GLY A 60 -2.30 -30.48 12.77
CA GLY A 60 -2.77 -31.53 11.88
C GLY A 60 -2.29 -31.36 10.43
N SER A 61 -2.14 -32.47 9.71
CA SER A 61 -1.59 -32.53 8.34
C SER A 61 -2.33 -31.60 7.36
N THR A 62 -3.65 -31.50 7.48
CA THR A 62 -4.47 -30.57 6.67
C THR A 62 -4.05 -29.11 6.86
N LEU A 63 -3.80 -28.67 8.11
CA LEU A 63 -3.39 -27.29 8.39
C LEU A 63 -1.97 -27.01 7.86
N GLN A 64 -1.06 -27.98 8.00
CA GLN A 64 0.29 -27.86 7.49
C GLN A 64 0.31 -27.75 5.97
N ILE A 65 -0.44 -28.59 5.26
CA ILE A 65 -0.58 -28.54 3.80
C ILE A 65 -1.14 -27.19 3.36
N ALA A 66 -2.21 -26.72 4.01
CA ALA A 66 -2.79 -25.40 3.72
C ALA A 66 -1.77 -24.27 3.91
N THR A 67 -0.98 -24.33 4.99
CA THR A 67 0.06 -23.33 5.28
C THR A 67 1.15 -23.32 4.20
N VAL A 68 1.60 -24.49 3.75
CA VAL A 68 2.60 -24.63 2.68
C VAL A 68 2.06 -24.08 1.35
N VAL A 69 0.82 -24.40 0.99
CA VAL A 69 0.19 -23.89 -0.24
C VAL A 69 0.09 -22.36 -0.20
N VAL A 70 -0.41 -21.79 0.89
CA VAL A 70 -0.53 -20.32 1.05
C VAL A 70 0.85 -19.66 1.04
N PHE A 71 1.86 -20.30 1.64
CA PHE A 71 3.25 -19.83 1.60
C PHE A 71 3.77 -19.74 0.16
N ILE A 72 3.58 -20.77 -0.66
CA ILE A 72 3.98 -20.77 -2.07
C ILE A 72 3.28 -19.63 -2.83
N VAL A 73 1.98 -19.44 -2.61
CA VAL A 73 1.22 -18.33 -3.22
C VAL A 73 1.82 -16.97 -2.82
N CYS A 74 2.19 -16.79 -1.55
CA CYS A 74 2.84 -15.56 -1.06
C CYS A 74 4.20 -15.32 -1.75
N VAL A 75 5.00 -16.38 -1.93
CA VAL A 75 6.31 -16.27 -2.60
C VAL A 75 6.13 -15.84 -4.06
N VAL A 76 5.21 -16.48 -4.80
CA VAL A 76 4.93 -16.14 -6.21
C VAL A 76 4.39 -14.71 -6.33
N ALA A 77 3.41 -14.34 -5.49
CA ALA A 77 2.84 -12.99 -5.49
C ALA A 77 3.89 -11.94 -5.10
N GLY A 78 4.78 -12.26 -4.16
CA GLY A 78 5.89 -11.40 -3.74
C GLY A 78 6.90 -11.18 -4.85
N PHE A 79 7.24 -12.22 -5.61
CA PHE A 79 8.12 -12.12 -6.78
C PHE A 79 7.50 -11.25 -7.88
N LEU A 80 6.21 -11.44 -8.19
CA LEU A 80 5.50 -10.59 -9.15
C LEU A 80 5.47 -9.13 -8.69
N PHE A 81 5.19 -8.88 -7.42
CA PHE A 81 5.24 -7.54 -6.85
C PHE A 81 6.64 -6.92 -6.90
N TYR A 82 7.70 -7.70 -6.65
CA TYR A 82 9.08 -7.24 -6.80
C TYR A 82 9.39 -6.77 -8.22
N ARG A 83 8.83 -7.45 -9.22
CA ARG A 83 8.96 -7.06 -10.63
C ARG A 83 8.14 -5.81 -10.97
N ASP A 84 6.97 -5.63 -10.36
CA ASP A 84 6.06 -4.48 -10.60
C ASP A 84 6.40 -3.24 -9.73
N LEU A 85 7.27 -3.39 -8.74
CA LEU A 85 7.75 -2.35 -7.83
C LEU A 85 8.35 -1.09 -8.51
N PRO A 86 9.19 -1.18 -9.56
CA PRO A 86 9.71 0.01 -10.24
C PRO A 86 8.61 0.85 -10.89
N ASP A 87 7.65 0.22 -11.59
CA ASP A 87 6.53 0.91 -12.22
C ASP A 87 5.62 1.57 -11.17
N PHE A 88 5.38 0.88 -10.06
CA PHE A 88 4.64 1.46 -8.93
C PHE A 88 5.32 2.73 -8.41
N LYS A 89 6.64 2.70 -8.20
CA LYS A 89 7.42 3.88 -7.76
C LYS A 89 7.32 5.03 -8.76
N ILE A 90 7.49 4.76 -10.06
CA ILE A 90 7.40 5.79 -11.10
C ILE A 90 6.00 6.40 -11.15
N SER A 91 4.95 5.58 -11.06
CA SER A 91 3.56 6.06 -11.06
C SER A 91 3.24 6.92 -9.84
N MET A 92 3.77 6.57 -8.65
CA MET A 92 3.64 7.38 -7.43
C MET A 92 4.42 8.70 -7.53
N GLN A 93 5.63 8.68 -8.09
CA GLN A 93 6.42 9.90 -8.30
C GLN A 93 5.72 10.83 -9.30
N GLY A 94 5.20 10.29 -10.39
CA GLY A 94 4.40 11.04 -11.37
C GLY A 94 3.13 11.62 -10.76
N PHE A 95 2.44 10.87 -9.90
CA PHE A 95 1.31 11.39 -9.14
C PHE A 95 1.72 12.57 -8.26
N MET A 96 2.76 12.44 -7.43
CA MET A 96 3.23 13.50 -6.55
C MET A 96 3.68 14.76 -7.31
N GLN A 97 4.29 14.62 -8.49
CA GLN A 97 4.67 15.75 -9.33
C GLN A 97 3.51 16.37 -10.12
N SER A 98 2.47 15.60 -10.43
CA SER A 98 1.27 16.09 -11.12
C SER A 98 0.40 16.99 -10.24
N GLN A 99 0.50 16.86 -8.91
CA GLN A 99 -0.26 17.67 -7.96
C GLN A 99 0.43 19.03 -7.75
N LYS A 100 0.26 19.95 -8.71
CA LYS A 100 0.79 21.32 -8.60
C LYS A 100 -0.11 22.26 -7.83
N LYS A 101 -1.38 21.89 -7.64
CA LYS A 101 -2.38 22.69 -6.94
C LYS A 101 -2.49 22.25 -5.49
N TRP A 102 -2.29 23.18 -4.57
CA TRP A 102 -2.28 22.95 -3.12
C TRP A 102 -3.36 23.81 -2.47
N LYS A 103 -3.96 23.29 -1.40
CA LYS A 103 -4.92 24.00 -0.57
C LYS A 103 -4.50 23.94 0.89
N CYS A 104 -4.62 25.05 1.59
CA CYS A 104 -4.43 25.09 3.03
C CYS A 104 -5.71 24.62 3.72
N ARG A 105 -5.59 23.70 4.69
CA ARG A 105 -6.72 23.24 5.49
C ARG A 105 -7.19 24.28 6.51
N GLU A 106 -6.34 25.23 6.89
CA GLU A 106 -6.65 26.23 7.94
C GLU A 106 -7.27 27.52 7.40
N CYS A 107 -6.86 27.97 6.20
CA CYS A 107 -7.36 29.22 5.62
C CYS A 107 -8.02 29.04 4.25
N ASP A 108 -8.25 27.79 3.81
CA ASP A 108 -8.82 27.40 2.52
C ASP A 108 -8.14 27.98 1.26
N HIS A 109 -7.00 28.65 1.43
CA HIS A 109 -6.27 29.28 0.34
C HIS A 109 -5.73 28.22 -0.61
N GLU A 110 -6.01 28.38 -1.90
CA GLU A 110 -5.48 27.54 -2.97
C GLU A 110 -4.34 28.28 -3.69
N TRP A 111 -3.22 27.59 -3.93
CA TRP A 111 -2.11 28.12 -4.72
C TRP A 111 -1.51 27.02 -5.60
N GLU A 112 -0.81 27.45 -6.64
CA GLU A 112 -0.09 26.56 -7.55
C GLU A 112 1.41 26.81 -7.42
N ILE A 113 2.22 25.74 -7.54
CA ILE A 113 3.69 25.79 -7.56
C ILE A 113 4.19 25.54 -8.97
#